data_AF-A0A7Y3XN24-F1
#
_entry.id   AF-A0A7Y3XN24-F1
#
_cell.length_a   1.000
_cell.length_b   1.000
_cell.length_c   1.000
_cell.angle_alpha   90.00
_cell.angle_beta   90.00
_cell.angle_gamma   90.00
#
_symmetry.space_group_name_H-M   'P 1'
#
loop_
_entity.id
_entity.type
_entity.pdbx_description
1 polymer ?
#
loop_
_entity_poly.entity_id
_entity_poly.type
_entity_poly.pdbx_seq_one_letter_code
_entity_poly.pdbx_strand_id
1 'polypeptide(L)'
;MKSKIKYTDESLGKLKVIDDFLPPPEDLIFKKENIKVTISLSKSSVDFFKKEAKKHHTSYQAMIRKLLDFYTAQHEKPLTKR
;
A
#
# COMPACT_ATOMS: atom_id res chain seq x y z
N MET A 1 5.41 3.89 34.77
CA MET A 1 4.53 2.82 35.26
C MET A 1 3.15 3.06 34.66
N LYS A 2 2.61 2.16 33.83
CA LYS A 2 1.26 2.35 33.25
C LYS A 2 0.21 1.91 34.28
N SER A 3 -0.73 2.79 34.59
CA SER A 3 -1.85 2.50 35.49
C SER A 3 -2.69 1.37 34.91
N LYS A 4 -2.97 0.35 35.74
CA LYS A 4 -3.82 -0.79 35.34
C LYS A 4 -5.27 -0.31 35.36
N ILE A 5 -5.93 -0.33 34.21
CA ILE A 5 -7.36 0.01 34.11
C ILE A 5 -8.14 -1.04 34.92
N LYS A 6 -8.90 -0.59 35.92
CA LYS A 6 -9.83 -1.41 36.69
C LYS A 6 -11.21 -1.19 36.12
N TYR A 7 -11.76 -2.22 35.47
CA TYR A 7 -13.14 -2.20 35.01
C TYR A 7 -14.06 -2.59 36.16
N THR A 8 -15.18 -1.89 36.28
CA THR A 8 -16.29 -2.14 37.20
C THR A 8 -17.48 -2.66 36.40
N ASP A 9 -18.24 -3.60 36.95
CA ASP A 9 -19.41 -4.26 36.31
C ASP A 9 -20.63 -3.33 36.22
N GLU A 10 -20.46 -2.18 35.56
CA GLU A 10 -21.50 -1.17 35.39
C GLU A 10 -22.49 -1.57 34.29
N SER A 11 -23.74 -1.11 34.44
CA SER A 11 -24.81 -1.36 33.47
C SER A 11 -24.46 -0.74 32.11
N LEU A 12 -24.29 -1.56 31.08
CA LEU A 12 -23.91 -1.16 29.72
C LEU A 12 -24.99 -0.40 28.92
N GLY A 13 -26.00 0.17 29.59
CA GLY A 13 -27.04 0.98 28.96
C GLY A 13 -27.87 0.21 27.91
N LYS A 14 -28.41 0.93 26.93
CA LYS A 14 -29.19 0.34 25.83
C LYS A 14 -28.25 -0.13 24.73
N LEU A 15 -27.93 -1.43 24.73
CA LEU A 15 -27.14 -2.07 23.70
C LEU A 15 -27.96 -2.19 22.41
N LYS A 16 -27.37 -1.82 21.27
CA LYS A 16 -27.93 -2.06 19.93
C LYS A 16 -27.13 -3.19 19.28
N VAL A 17 -27.79 -4.29 18.98
CA VAL A 17 -27.17 -5.39 18.21
C VAL A 17 -27.00 -4.90 16.78
N ILE A 18 -25.77 -4.95 16.29
CA ILE A 18 -25.40 -4.61 14.92
C ILE A 18 -24.98 -5.93 14.27
N ASP A 19 -25.55 -6.24 13.11
CA ASP A 19 -25.13 -7.39 12.32
C ASP A 19 -23.67 -7.23 11.88
N ASP A 20 -22.92 -8.32 11.82
CA ASP A 20 -21.51 -8.29 11.43
C ASP A 20 -21.38 -7.78 9.98
N PHE A 21 -20.90 -6.55 9.84
CA PHE A 21 -20.73 -5.86 8.56
C PHE A 21 -19.27 -5.80 8.13
N LEU A 22 -18.36 -6.39 8.91
CA LEU A 22 -16.95 -6.37 8.56
C LEU A 22 -16.74 -7.33 7.39
N PRO A 23 -16.17 -6.85 6.26
CA PRO A 23 -15.80 -7.75 5.19
C PRO A 23 -14.79 -8.77 5.72
N PRO A 24 -14.82 -10.01 5.22
CA PRO A 24 -13.90 -11.04 5.66
C PRO A 24 -12.45 -10.58 5.46
N PRO A 25 -11.48 -11.07 6.27
CA PRO A 25 -10.08 -10.65 6.18
C PRO A 25 -9.48 -10.73 4.78
N GLU A 26 -10.00 -11.61 3.93
CA GLU A 26 -9.58 -11.80 2.55
C GLU A 26 -9.92 -10.61 1.65
N ASP A 27 -11.09 -10.00 1.86
CA ASP A 27 -11.58 -8.82 1.12
C ASP A 27 -10.98 -7.51 1.63
N LEU A 28 -10.43 -7.51 2.87
CA LEU A 28 -9.66 -6.40 3.41
C LEU A 28 -8.27 -6.28 2.78
N ILE A 29 -7.78 -7.32 2.10
CA ILE A 29 -6.48 -7.28 1.43
C ILE A 29 -6.69 -6.68 0.04
N PHE A 30 -6.35 -5.41 -0.12
CA PHE A 30 -6.15 -4.77 -1.43
C PHE A 30 -4.98 -5.46 -2.17
N LYS A 31 -5.21 -6.67 -2.71
CA LYS A 31 -4.23 -7.40 -3.53
C LYS A 31 -4.21 -6.75 -4.90
N LYS A 32 -3.21 -5.91 -5.16
CA LYS A 32 -2.87 -5.53 -6.54
C LYS A 32 -2.35 -6.77 -7.26
N GLU A 33 -2.97 -7.12 -8.38
CA GLU A 33 -2.44 -8.12 -9.29
C GLU A 33 -1.07 -7.63 -9.81
N ASN A 34 -0.01 -8.36 -9.48
CA ASN A 34 1.35 -8.02 -9.88
C ASN A 34 1.91 -9.16 -10.74
N ILE A 35 2.34 -8.85 -11.96
CA ILE A 35 3.01 -9.79 -12.85
C ILE A 35 4.52 -9.65 -12.67
N LYS A 36 5.20 -10.75 -12.38
CA LYS A 36 6.67 -10.77 -12.26
C LYS A 36 7.30 -10.91 -13.63
N VAL A 37 8.12 -9.93 -14.00
CA VAL A 37 8.89 -9.92 -15.25
C VAL A 37 10.37 -9.70 -14.93
N THR A 38 11.25 -10.39 -15.65
CA THR A 38 12.70 -10.16 -15.59
C THR A 38 13.11 -9.20 -16.69
N ILE A 39 13.66 -8.05 -16.32
CA ILE A 39 14.19 -7.05 -17.25
C ILE A 39 15.63 -6.70 -16.87
N SER A 40 16.48 -6.44 -17.86
CA SER A 40 17.84 -5.96 -17.63
C SER A 40 17.83 -4.44 -17.52
N LEU A 41 18.35 -3.91 -16.41
CA LEU A 41 18.52 -2.47 -16.18
C LEU A 41 20.01 -2.11 -16.21
N SER A 42 20.32 -0.87 -16.59
CA SER A 42 21.69 -0.38 -16.54
C SER A 42 22.18 -0.25 -15.09
N LYS A 43 23.49 -0.42 -14.88
CA LYS A 43 24.12 -0.28 -13.55
C LYS A 43 23.88 1.13 -12.97
N SER A 44 24.02 2.16 -13.80
CA SER A 44 23.83 3.55 -13.38
C SER A 44 22.40 3.83 -12.88
N SER A 45 21.38 3.29 -13.55
CA SER A 45 19.99 3.44 -13.11
C SER A 45 19.75 2.74 -11.77
N VAL A 46 20.26 1.52 -11.58
CA VAL A 46 20.11 0.78 -10.32
C VAL A 46 20.80 1.50 -9.17
N ASP A 47 22.01 2.01 -9.39
CA ASP A 47 22.77 2.74 -8.37
C ASP A 47 22.09 4.04 -7.95
N PHE A 48 21.46 4.76 -8.89
CA PHE A 48 20.62 5.93 -8.59
C PHE A 48 19.47 5.57 -7.63
N PHE A 49 18.68 4.56 -7.95
CA PHE A 49 17.54 4.18 -7.10
C PHE A 49 17.98 3.62 -5.74
N LYS A 50 19.11 2.91 -5.66
CA LYS A 50 19.67 2.48 -4.36
C LYS A 50 20.00 3.66 -3.46
N LYS A 51 20.60 4.72 -4.03
CA LYS A 51 20.94 5.93 -3.28
C LYS A 51 19.69 6.65 -2.78
N GLU A 52 18.68 6.85 -3.62
CA GLU A 52 17.44 7.51 -3.23
C GLU A 52 16.63 6.67 -2.23
N ALA A 53 16.57 5.35 -2.43
CA ALA A 53 15.91 4.43 -1.51
C ALA A 53 16.47 4.50 -0.08
N LYS A 54 17.80 4.64 0.05
CA LYS A 54 18.46 4.80 1.35
C LYS A 54 18.04 6.10 2.04
N LYS A 55 17.96 7.22 1.30
CA LYS A 55 17.52 8.53 1.82
C LYS A 55 16.08 8.51 2.30
N HIS A 56 15.20 7.86 1.55
CA HIS A 56 13.76 7.83 1.82
C HIS A 56 13.28 6.61 2.63
N HIS A 57 14.23 5.78 3.11
CA HIS A 57 13.96 4.58 3.91
C HIS A 57 12.93 3.64 3.26
N THR A 58 13.10 3.42 1.95
CA THR A 58 12.20 2.58 1.14
C THR A 58 12.98 1.57 0.32
N SER A 59 12.28 0.69 -0.41
CA SER A 59 12.92 -0.25 -1.34
C SER A 59 13.13 0.39 -2.72
N TYR A 60 14.34 0.28 -3.26
CA TYR A 60 14.65 0.74 -4.62
C TYR A 60 13.75 0.08 -5.68
N GLN A 61 13.34 -1.18 -5.45
CA GLN A 61 12.42 -1.90 -6.32
C GLN A 61 11.02 -1.27 -6.32
N ALA A 62 10.56 -0.77 -5.17
CA ALA A 62 9.28 -0.07 -5.08
C ALA A 62 9.31 1.25 -5.84
N MET A 63 10.44 1.98 -5.77
CA MET A 63 10.64 3.21 -6.56
C MET A 63 10.62 2.94 -8.07
N ILE A 64 11.29 1.88 -8.53
CA ILE A 64 11.28 1.48 -9.95
C ILE A 64 9.86 1.13 -10.40
N ARG A 65 9.12 0.31 -9.64
CA ARG A 65 7.72 -0.04 -9.97
C ARG A 65 6.86 1.21 -10.08
N LYS A 66 6.96 2.13 -9.12
CA LYS A 66 6.21 3.39 -9.14
C LYS A 66 6.55 4.25 -10.34
N LEU A 67 7.81 4.32 -10.74
CA LEU A 67 8.19 5.07 -11.94
C LEU A 67 7.54 4.48 -13.20
N LEU A 68 7.49 3.15 -13.32
CA LEU A 68 6.80 2.49 -14.43
C LEU A 68 5.30 2.77 -14.41
N ASP A 69 4.65 2.65 -13.25
CA ASP A 69 3.22 2.97 -13.08
C ASP A 69 2.92 4.43 -13.49
N PHE A 70 3.77 5.38 -13.10
CA PHE A 70 3.60 6.80 -13.46
C PHE A 70 3.79 7.04 -14.96
N TYR A 71 4.78 6.39 -15.55
CA TYR A 71 5.05 6.49 -16.99
C TYR A 71 3.85 5.97 -17.79
N THR A 72 3.33 4.77 -17.47
CA THR A 72 2.17 4.23 -18.17
C THR A 72 0.93 5.09 -17.95
N ALA A 73 0.64 5.51 -16.71
CA ALA A 73 -0.51 6.37 -16.43
C ALA A 73 -0.47 7.72 -17.19
N GLN A 74 0.73 8.25 -17.46
CA GLN A 74 0.89 9.47 -18.25
C GLN A 74 0.65 9.24 -19.75
N HIS A 75 1.06 8.08 -20.28
CA HIS A 75 1.02 7.76 -21.71
C HIS A 75 -0.20 6.92 -22.15
N GLU A 76 -0.94 6.32 -21.22
CA GLU A 76 -2.21 5.65 -21.47
C GLU A 76 -3.39 6.64 -21.61
N LYS A 77 -3.18 7.92 -21.31
CA LYS A 77 -4.15 8.96 -21.70
C LYS A 77 -4.34 8.85 -23.21
N PRO A 78 -5.56 8.61 -23.72
CA PRO A 78 -5.78 8.44 -25.15
C PRO A 78 -5.23 9.67 -25.85
N LEU A 79 -4.28 9.44 -26.75
CA LEU A 79 -3.85 10.42 -27.72
C LEU A 79 -5.11 10.88 -28.47
N THR A 80 -5.65 12.03 -28.06
CA THR A 80 -6.64 12.84 -28.82
C THR A 80 -7.89 12.13 -29.33
N LYS A 81 -9.06 12.45 -28.75
CA LYS A 81 -10.21 12.76 -29.62
C LYS A 81 -9.93 14.15 -30.19
N ARG A 82 -9.34 14.18 -31.39
CA ARG A 82 -9.34 15.36 -32.28
C ARG A 82 -10.74 15.56 -32.83
#